data_AF-A0A0V7ZM92-F1
#
_entry.id   AF-A0A0V7ZM92-F1
#
_cell.length_a   1.000
_cell.length_b   1.000
_cell.length_c   1.000
_cell.angle_alpha   90.00
_cell.angle_beta   90.00
_cell.angle_gamma   90.00
#
_symmetry.space_group_name_H-M   'P 1'
#
loop_
_entity.id
_entity.type
_entity.pdbx_description
1 polymer ?
#
loop_
_entity_poly.entity_id
_entity_poly.type
_entity_poly.pdbx_seq_one_letter_code
_entity_poly.pdbx_strand_id
1 'polypeptide(L)'
;MLWVIDEVLRWDILPDAWSLLVRALLVAGGIIAFVLVVMNVILSLALLAEANASRALLPNYHISARLKRRIGKIMLAAVLAIALLFGGLEVITQVRTQSSIQTAQAEFNQTQNTMDRSAKQVLGLFTQQLLEAIDTNTLAEKGELGNLRKLLNSIQASFPNQPSTTVVIKATQAPYEYASINANSIKSNKQGQLFLSPQLYTGFPTKQETQIIKQLFSGKLVAPKDPLKGSVIKNTIPSSWGLLKRNNRAIAVVYLEAKYSPNGDPNLFNQDFHHNGPASLLTN
;
A
#
# COMPACT_ATOMS: atom_id res chain seq x y z
N MET A 1 -30.06 8.40 8.45
CA MET A 1 -30.50 7.00 8.26
C MET A 1 -29.53 6.21 7.40
N LEU A 2 -29.24 6.63 6.16
CA LEU A 2 -28.26 5.95 5.29
C LEU A 2 -26.90 5.69 5.97
N TRP A 3 -26.33 6.66 6.68
CA TRP A 3 -25.08 6.45 7.45
C TRP A 3 -25.23 5.45 8.61
N VAL A 4 -26.36 5.46 9.33
CA VAL A 4 -26.58 4.50 10.45
C VAL A 4 -26.75 3.09 9.90
N ILE A 5 -27.41 2.95 8.74
CA ILE A 5 -27.53 1.68 8.03
C ILE A 5 -26.14 1.24 7.56
N ASP A 6 -25.32 2.13 7.00
CA ASP A 6 -23.96 1.81 6.56
C ASP A 6 -23.03 1.40 7.73
N GLU A 7 -23.11 2.12 8.86
CA GLU A 7 -22.26 1.92 10.05
C GLU A 7 -22.68 0.71 10.89
N VAL A 8 -23.99 0.39 10.96
CA VAL A 8 -24.51 -0.74 11.76
C VAL A 8 -24.60 -2.03 10.94
N LEU A 9 -24.93 -1.96 9.65
CA LEU A 9 -25.08 -3.14 8.77
C LEU A 9 -23.84 -3.43 7.91
N ARG A 10 -22.78 -2.61 7.99
CA ARG A 10 -21.49 -2.78 7.26
C ARG A 10 -21.67 -2.92 5.74
N TRP A 11 -22.55 -2.12 5.15
CA TRP A 11 -22.90 -2.27 3.73
C TRP A 11 -21.97 -1.52 2.77
N ASP A 12 -21.08 -0.67 3.28
CA ASP A 12 -19.99 0.00 2.57
C ASP A 12 -20.44 0.70 1.27
N ILE A 13 -21.58 1.40 1.37
CA ILE A 13 -22.24 2.04 0.21
C ILE A 13 -21.69 3.45 -0.05
N LEU A 14 -21.16 4.13 0.97
CA LEU A 14 -20.67 5.50 0.84
C LEU A 14 -19.14 5.57 0.63
N PRO A 15 -18.65 6.38 -0.32
CA PRO A 15 -17.21 6.62 -0.49
C PRO A 15 -16.58 7.25 0.76
N ASP A 16 -15.36 6.85 1.11
CA ASP A 16 -14.67 7.24 2.35
C ASP A 16 -14.57 8.76 2.60
N ALA A 17 -14.48 9.57 1.54
CA ALA A 17 -14.46 11.03 1.67
C ALA A 17 -15.79 11.59 2.19
N TRP A 18 -16.91 10.98 1.80
CA TRP A 18 -18.25 11.38 2.24
C TRP A 18 -18.54 10.88 3.66
N SER A 19 -18.02 9.72 4.05
CA SER A 19 -18.16 9.22 5.43
C SER A 19 -17.48 10.17 6.42
N LEU A 20 -16.29 10.69 6.07
CA LEU A 20 -15.54 11.62 6.91
C LEU A 20 -16.21 13.00 7.03
N LEU A 21 -16.75 13.52 5.91
CA LEU A 21 -17.48 14.79 5.87
C LEU A 21 -18.82 14.72 6.62
N VAL A 22 -19.57 13.62 6.44
CA VAL A 22 -20.84 13.38 7.16
C VAL A 22 -20.59 13.18 8.65
N ARG A 23 -19.51 12.48 9.02
CA ARG A 23 -19.10 12.34 10.43
C ARG A 23 -18.73 13.68 11.04
N ALA A 24 -17.96 14.51 10.34
CA ALA A 24 -17.62 15.86 10.77
C ALA A 24 -18.89 16.75 10.90
N LEU A 25 -19.82 16.66 9.96
CA LEU A 25 -21.10 17.39 9.98
C LEU A 25 -22.02 16.94 11.12
N LEU A 26 -22.09 15.63 11.41
CA LEU A 26 -22.86 15.10 12.53
C LEU A 26 -22.26 15.50 13.87
N VAL A 27 -20.94 15.49 13.99
CA VAL A 27 -20.25 15.94 15.21
C VAL A 27 -20.43 17.45 15.37
N ALA A 28 -20.17 18.26 14.34
CA ALA A 28 -20.35 19.71 14.38
C ALA A 28 -21.82 20.09 14.61
N GLY A 29 -22.75 19.45 13.90
CA GLY A 29 -24.19 19.66 14.06
C GLY A 29 -24.69 19.23 15.44
N GLY A 30 -24.17 18.12 15.98
CA GLY A 30 -24.45 17.67 17.34
C GLY A 30 -23.95 18.66 18.40
N ILE A 31 -22.75 19.21 18.22
CA ILE A 31 -22.20 20.25 19.10
C ILE A 31 -23.06 21.53 19.01
N ILE A 32 -23.42 21.98 17.82
CA ILE A 32 -24.25 23.18 17.63
C ILE A 32 -25.64 22.98 18.25
N ALA A 33 -26.30 21.85 18.00
CA ALA A 33 -27.59 21.54 18.59
C ALA A 33 -27.50 21.47 20.12
N PHE A 34 -26.43 20.89 20.66
CA PHE A 34 -26.19 20.84 22.09
C PHE A 34 -25.98 22.24 22.68
N VAL A 35 -25.15 23.08 22.08
CA VAL A 35 -24.94 24.47 22.52
C VAL A 35 -26.25 25.25 22.49
N LEU A 36 -27.08 25.06 21.46
CA LEU A 36 -28.40 25.69 21.36
C LEU A 36 -29.34 25.23 22.46
N VAL A 37 -29.37 23.93 22.79
CA VAL A 37 -30.18 23.39 23.89
C VAL A 37 -29.68 23.91 25.23
N VAL A 38 -28.36 23.92 25.47
CA VAL A 38 -27.78 24.45 26.71
C VAL A 38 -28.04 25.94 26.85
N MET A 39 -27.85 26.74 25.79
CA MET A 39 -28.21 28.16 25.80
C MET A 39 -29.69 28.36 26.10
N ASN A 40 -30.59 27.59 25.46
CA ASN A 40 -32.04 27.69 25.71
C ASN A 40 -32.39 27.34 27.16
N VAL A 41 -31.77 26.33 27.73
CA VAL A 41 -31.97 25.95 29.13
C VAL A 41 -31.44 27.03 30.07
N ILE A 42 -30.27 27.60 29.79
CA ILE A 42 -29.69 28.71 30.58
C ILE A 42 -30.56 29.96 30.48
N LEU A 43 -31.02 30.32 29.28
CA LEU A 43 -31.95 31.44 29.06
C LEU A 43 -33.28 31.20 29.76
N SER A 44 -33.84 30.00 29.67
CA SER A 44 -35.09 29.65 30.36
C SER A 44 -34.92 29.72 31.88
N LEU A 45 -33.77 29.28 32.41
CA LEU A 45 -33.44 29.39 33.83
C LEU A 45 -33.19 30.84 34.27
N ALA A 46 -32.55 31.65 33.43
CA ALA A 46 -32.33 33.07 33.67
C ALA A 46 -33.65 33.84 33.68
N LEU A 47 -34.53 33.58 32.70
CA LEU A 47 -35.87 34.16 32.64
C LEU A 47 -36.76 33.69 33.80
N LEU A 48 -36.66 32.43 34.23
CA LEU A 48 -37.33 31.94 35.44
C LEU A 48 -36.78 32.59 36.71
N ALA A 49 -35.47 32.84 36.78
CA ALA A 49 -34.85 33.54 37.89
C ALA A 49 -35.27 35.02 37.94
N GLU A 50 -35.33 35.69 36.79
CA GLU A 50 -35.75 37.08 36.65
C GLU A 50 -37.26 37.25 36.93
N ALA A 51 -38.10 36.34 36.42
CA ALA A 51 -39.54 36.33 36.69
C ALA A 51 -39.87 36.05 38.17
N ASN A 52 -39.05 35.26 38.85
CA ASN A 52 -39.18 35.04 40.29
C ASN A 52 -38.60 36.18 41.12
N ALA A 53 -37.49 36.80 40.70
CA ALA A 53 -36.90 37.96 41.38
C ALA A 53 -37.78 39.20 41.29
N SER A 54 -38.36 39.47 40.11
CA SER A 54 -39.30 40.59 39.89
C SER A 54 -40.59 40.45 40.69
N ARG A 55 -41.03 39.23 41.00
CA ARG A 55 -42.20 38.96 41.86
C ARG A 55 -41.89 38.98 43.36
N ALA A 56 -40.63 38.82 43.77
CA ALA A 56 -40.30 38.51 45.16
C ALA A 56 -39.71 39.65 45.98
N LEU A 57 -39.07 40.70 45.40
CA LEU A 57 -38.50 41.83 46.19
C LEU A 57 -37.67 41.37 47.42
N LEU A 58 -36.90 40.28 47.30
CA LEU A 58 -36.16 39.69 48.43
C LEU A 58 -34.65 39.92 48.32
N PRO A 59 -33.96 40.24 49.44
CA PRO A 59 -32.51 40.35 49.49
C PRO A 59 -31.85 38.96 49.53
N ASN A 60 -30.73 38.84 48.82
CA ASN A 60 -29.76 37.73 48.82
C ASN A 60 -30.30 36.30 48.62
N TYR A 61 -30.27 35.87 47.35
CA TYR A 61 -30.58 34.52 46.88
C TYR A 61 -29.56 33.49 47.39
N HIS A 62 -29.94 32.69 48.40
CA HIS A 62 -29.14 31.54 48.85
C HIS A 62 -29.51 30.27 48.07
N ILE A 63 -28.66 29.87 47.12
CA ILE A 63 -28.78 28.59 46.39
C ILE A 63 -28.65 27.42 47.36
N SER A 64 -29.67 26.57 47.45
CA SER A 64 -29.63 25.40 48.35
C SER A 64 -28.48 24.44 47.97
N ALA A 65 -27.73 23.97 48.97
CA ALA A 65 -26.60 23.06 48.77
C ALA A 65 -27.00 21.76 48.04
N ARG A 66 -28.28 21.36 48.15
CA ARG A 66 -28.85 20.17 47.48
C ARG A 66 -28.98 20.36 45.97
N LEU A 67 -29.36 21.56 45.51
CA LEU A 67 -29.43 21.91 44.10
C LEU A 67 -28.04 22.01 43.48
N LYS A 68 -27.08 22.65 44.18
CA LYS A 68 -25.67 22.73 43.76
C LYS A 68 -25.04 21.34 43.56
N ARG A 69 -25.32 20.39 44.46
CA ARG A 69 -24.87 18.99 44.33
C ARG A 69 -25.54 18.25 43.17
N ARG A 70 -26.84 18.49 42.87
CA ARG A 70 -27.51 17.88 41.71
C ARG A 70 -26.94 18.38 40.39
N ILE A 71 -26.74 19.68 40.24
CA ILE A 71 -26.15 20.28 39.04
C ILE A 71 -24.72 19.78 38.84
N GLY A 72 -23.91 19.72 39.91
CA GLY A 72 -22.56 19.17 39.86
C GLY A 72 -22.51 17.70 39.40
N LYS A 73 -23.45 16.86 39.87
CA LYS A 73 -23.57 15.46 39.42
C LYS A 73 -23.96 15.34 37.95
N ILE A 74 -24.84 16.20 37.46
CA ILE A 74 -25.27 16.21 36.04
C ILE A 74 -24.10 16.65 35.15
N MET A 75 -23.36 17.71 35.52
CA MET A 75 -22.15 18.10 34.79
C MET A 75 -21.10 16.98 34.77
N LEU A 76 -20.84 16.34 35.92
CA LEU A 76 -19.88 15.24 35.98
C LEU A 76 -20.29 14.08 35.08
N ALA A 77 -21.58 13.70 35.09
CA ALA A 77 -22.11 12.64 34.23
C ALA A 77 -22.00 13.01 32.73
N ALA A 78 -22.26 14.26 32.37
CA ALA A 78 -22.11 14.74 31.00
C ALA A 78 -20.65 14.70 30.53
N VAL A 79 -19.70 15.14 31.38
CA VAL A 79 -18.25 15.07 31.08
C VAL A 79 -17.79 13.62 30.93
N LEU A 80 -18.26 12.70 31.79
CA LEU A 80 -17.94 11.27 31.70
C LEU A 80 -18.50 10.65 30.41
N ALA A 81 -19.72 11.00 30.03
CA ALA A 81 -20.33 10.52 28.79
C ALA A 81 -19.55 11.02 27.56
N ILE A 82 -19.10 12.27 27.55
CA ILE A 82 -18.26 12.84 26.50
C ILE A 82 -16.91 12.10 26.44
N ALA A 83 -16.25 11.89 27.58
CA ALA A 83 -14.97 11.17 27.64
C ALA A 83 -15.10 9.72 27.13
N LEU A 84 -16.21 9.04 27.44
CA LEU A 84 -16.50 7.70 26.91
C LEU A 84 -16.78 7.70 25.40
N LEU A 85 -17.45 8.73 24.87
CA LEU A 85 -17.69 8.87 23.43
C LEU A 85 -16.40 9.11 22.64
N PHE A 86 -15.52 10.00 23.12
CA PHE A 86 -14.23 10.26 22.49
C PHE A 86 -13.27 9.07 22.64
N GLY A 87 -13.15 8.50 23.85
CA GLY A 87 -12.30 7.33 24.10
C GLY A 87 -12.75 6.08 23.34
N GLY A 88 -14.07 5.86 23.23
CA GLY A 88 -14.61 4.76 22.42
C GLY A 88 -14.30 4.92 20.93
N LEU A 89 -14.29 6.16 20.42
CA LEU A 89 -13.96 6.46 19.03
C LEU A 89 -12.50 6.09 18.70
N GLU A 90 -11.57 6.44 19.58
CA GLU A 90 -10.13 6.17 19.41
C GLU A 90 -9.82 4.67 19.44
N VAL A 91 -10.43 3.92 20.36
CA VAL A 91 -10.27 2.46 20.44
C VAL A 91 -10.80 1.79 19.17
N ILE A 92 -11.97 2.21 18.67
CA ILE A 92 -12.54 1.66 17.44
C ILE A 92 -11.64 1.96 16.24
N THR A 93 -11.08 3.18 16.14
CA THR A 93 -10.14 3.51 15.06
C THR A 93 -8.86 2.67 15.15
N GLN A 94 -8.31 2.46 16.35
CA GLN A 94 -7.10 1.66 16.52
C GLN A 94 -7.32 0.20 16.15
N VAL A 95 -8.43 -0.40 16.59
CA VAL A 95 -8.81 -1.78 16.24
C VAL A 95 -9.04 -1.91 14.72
N ARG A 96 -9.66 -0.91 14.10
CA ARG A 96 -9.88 -0.89 12.63
C ARG A 96 -8.55 -0.80 11.87
N THR A 97 -7.63 0.05 12.29
CA THR A 97 -6.29 0.16 11.69
C THR A 97 -5.50 -1.14 11.87
N GLN A 98 -5.56 -1.77 13.04
CA GLN A 98 -4.87 -3.04 13.25
C GLN A 98 -5.45 -4.16 12.36
N SER A 99 -6.77 -4.20 12.20
CA SER A 99 -7.44 -5.15 11.30
C SER A 99 -7.09 -4.91 9.82
N SER A 100 -7.01 -3.65 9.39
CA SER A 100 -6.62 -3.32 8.01
C SER A 100 -5.15 -3.68 7.72
N ILE A 101 -4.25 -3.46 8.69
CA ILE A 101 -2.85 -3.89 8.59
C ILE A 101 -2.74 -5.41 8.47
N GLN A 102 -3.48 -6.16 9.29
CA GLN A 102 -3.48 -7.63 9.23
C GLN A 102 -3.99 -8.13 7.88
N THR A 103 -5.07 -7.55 7.38
CA THR A 103 -5.63 -7.87 6.06
C THR A 103 -4.63 -7.56 4.95
N ALA A 104 -4.00 -6.38 4.98
CA ALA A 104 -3.00 -5.98 4.00
C ALA A 104 -1.75 -6.88 4.04
N GLN A 105 -1.30 -7.29 5.23
CA GLN A 105 -0.19 -8.24 5.39
C GLN A 105 -0.55 -9.62 4.81
N ALA A 106 -1.78 -10.10 5.04
CA ALA A 106 -2.25 -11.36 4.47
C ALA A 106 -2.31 -11.30 2.94
N GLU A 107 -2.84 -10.20 2.39
CA GLU A 107 -2.87 -9.94 0.94
C GLU A 107 -1.45 -9.85 0.35
N PHE A 108 -0.54 -9.15 1.03
CA PHE A 108 0.87 -9.06 0.66
C PHE A 108 1.50 -10.46 0.57
N ASN A 109 1.33 -11.28 1.61
CA ASN A 109 1.87 -12.64 1.65
C ASN A 109 1.24 -13.55 0.59
N GLN A 110 -0.06 -13.42 0.34
CA GLN A 110 -0.76 -14.19 -0.70
C GLN A 110 -0.28 -13.79 -2.10
N THR A 111 -0.12 -12.49 -2.35
CA THR A 111 0.42 -11.96 -3.61
C THR A 111 1.87 -12.41 -3.80
N GLN A 112 2.68 -12.36 -2.75
CA GLN A 112 4.06 -12.85 -2.74
C GLN A 112 4.15 -14.34 -3.13
N ASN A 113 3.35 -15.19 -2.48
CA ASN A 113 3.28 -16.63 -2.80
C ASN A 113 2.83 -16.88 -4.24
N THR A 114 2.03 -15.98 -4.81
CA THR A 114 1.60 -16.04 -6.21
C THR A 114 2.75 -15.65 -7.14
N MET A 115 3.51 -14.59 -6.80
CA MET A 115 4.70 -14.18 -7.55
C MET A 115 5.78 -15.25 -7.58
N ASP A 116 6.03 -15.95 -6.48
CA ASP A 116 7.01 -17.05 -6.46
C ASP A 116 6.61 -18.21 -7.40
N ARG A 117 5.31 -18.54 -7.44
CA ARG A 117 4.78 -19.53 -8.38
C ARG A 117 4.87 -19.04 -9.83
N SER A 118 4.51 -17.79 -10.08
CA SER A 118 4.60 -17.18 -11.41
C SER A 118 6.03 -17.12 -11.91
N ALA A 119 7.00 -16.74 -11.08
CA ALA A 119 8.42 -16.69 -11.45
C ALA A 119 8.92 -18.06 -11.93
N LYS A 120 8.61 -19.13 -11.21
CA LYS A 120 8.99 -20.48 -11.61
C LYS A 120 8.44 -20.86 -12.99
N GLN A 121 7.19 -20.50 -13.29
CA GLN A 121 6.57 -20.76 -14.58
C GLN A 121 7.15 -19.89 -15.69
N VAL A 122 7.34 -18.59 -15.43
CA VAL A 122 7.87 -17.61 -16.38
C VAL A 122 9.26 -17.96 -16.87
N LEU A 123 10.14 -18.44 -15.99
CA LEU A 123 11.50 -18.86 -16.37
C LEU A 123 11.46 -19.96 -17.44
N GLY A 124 10.50 -20.88 -17.38
CA GLY A 124 10.29 -21.93 -18.36
C GLY A 124 9.73 -21.46 -19.72
N LEU A 125 9.27 -20.20 -19.84
CA LEU A 125 8.73 -19.65 -21.09
C LEU A 125 9.81 -19.11 -22.04
N PHE A 126 11.05 -18.95 -21.56
CA PHE A 126 12.16 -18.48 -22.39
C PHE A 126 12.60 -19.61 -23.34
N THR A 127 12.35 -19.41 -24.64
CA THR A 127 12.73 -20.36 -25.68
C THR A 127 14.26 -20.45 -25.81
N GLN A 128 14.77 -21.57 -26.33
CA GLN A 128 16.21 -21.74 -26.56
C GLN A 128 16.81 -20.64 -27.45
N GLN A 129 16.05 -20.16 -28.43
CA GLN A 129 16.45 -19.04 -29.31
C GLN A 129 16.62 -17.74 -28.52
N LEU A 130 15.68 -17.43 -27.61
CA LEU A 130 15.77 -16.27 -26.74
C LEU A 130 16.93 -16.40 -25.75
N LEU A 131 17.10 -17.56 -25.12
CA LEU A 131 18.22 -17.83 -24.21
C LEU A 131 19.56 -17.62 -24.92
N GLU A 132 19.69 -18.12 -26.15
CA GLU A 132 20.89 -17.92 -26.94
C GLU A 132 21.13 -16.44 -27.28
N ALA A 133 20.11 -15.74 -27.77
CA ALA A 133 20.23 -14.34 -28.15
C ALA A 133 20.54 -13.43 -26.94
N ILE A 134 20.01 -13.76 -25.75
CA ILE A 134 20.34 -13.11 -24.48
C ILE A 134 21.79 -13.37 -24.10
N ASP A 135 22.22 -14.64 -24.12
CA ASP A 135 23.56 -15.08 -23.74
C ASP A 135 24.66 -14.44 -24.61
N THR A 136 24.41 -14.35 -25.92
CA THR A 136 25.35 -13.74 -26.88
C THR A 136 25.18 -12.24 -27.05
N ASN A 137 24.23 -11.61 -26.36
CA ASN A 137 23.86 -10.19 -26.53
C ASN A 137 23.44 -9.81 -27.96
N THR A 138 22.86 -10.75 -28.71
CA THR A 138 22.50 -10.58 -30.12
C THR A 138 20.99 -10.54 -30.37
N LEU A 139 20.22 -10.00 -29.41
CA LEU A 139 18.75 -9.91 -29.51
C LEU A 139 18.29 -9.16 -30.76
N ALA A 140 18.98 -8.08 -31.13
CA ALA A 140 18.67 -7.29 -32.31
C ALA A 140 19.06 -8.01 -33.60
N GLU A 141 20.30 -8.54 -33.70
CA GLU A 141 20.76 -9.18 -34.94
C GLU A 141 20.00 -10.46 -35.27
N LYS A 142 19.56 -11.21 -34.25
CA LYS A 142 18.76 -12.44 -34.43
C LYS A 142 17.27 -12.18 -34.62
N GLY A 143 16.82 -10.92 -34.62
CA GLY A 143 15.40 -10.58 -34.78
C GLY A 143 14.50 -10.95 -33.57
N GLU A 144 15.10 -11.25 -32.43
CA GLU A 144 14.41 -11.78 -31.25
C GLU A 144 13.77 -10.69 -30.37
N LEU A 145 14.03 -9.41 -30.64
CA LEU A 145 13.41 -8.29 -29.91
C LEU A 145 11.87 -8.35 -29.92
N GLY A 146 11.28 -8.76 -31.04
CA GLY A 146 9.82 -8.92 -31.15
C GLY A 146 9.29 -10.03 -30.24
N ASN A 147 9.99 -11.16 -30.20
CA ASN A 147 9.62 -12.32 -29.38
C ASN A 147 9.81 -12.03 -27.89
N LEU A 148 10.92 -11.38 -27.51
CA LEU A 148 11.14 -10.95 -26.13
C LEU A 148 10.06 -9.96 -25.69
N ARG A 149 9.76 -8.93 -26.49
CA ARG A 149 8.70 -7.96 -26.13
C ARG A 149 7.33 -8.63 -25.99
N LYS A 150 6.98 -9.54 -26.91
CA LYS A 150 5.74 -10.32 -26.83
C LYS A 150 5.71 -11.14 -25.55
N LEU A 151 6.78 -11.86 -25.23
CA LEU A 151 6.89 -12.65 -24.00
C LEU A 151 6.66 -11.78 -22.75
N LEU A 152 7.38 -10.67 -22.62
CA LEU A 152 7.26 -9.77 -21.46
C LEU A 152 5.84 -9.20 -21.30
N ASN A 153 5.20 -8.81 -22.41
CA ASN A 153 3.82 -8.34 -22.40
C ASN A 153 2.82 -9.46 -22.09
N SER A 154 3.04 -10.67 -22.62
CA SER A 154 2.20 -11.83 -22.35
C SER A 154 2.29 -12.24 -20.88
N ILE A 155 3.45 -12.12 -20.24
CA ILE A 155 3.59 -12.35 -18.80
C ILE A 155 2.69 -11.40 -18.00
N GLN A 156 2.74 -10.10 -18.33
CA GLN A 156 1.89 -9.10 -17.69
C GLN A 156 0.39 -9.35 -17.93
N ALA A 157 0.01 -9.81 -19.12
CA ALA A 157 -1.40 -10.02 -19.48
C ALA A 157 -1.98 -11.34 -18.96
N SER A 158 -1.17 -12.38 -18.82
CA SER A 158 -1.64 -13.75 -18.57
C SER A 158 -1.43 -14.25 -17.16
N PHE A 159 -0.55 -13.61 -16.36
CA PHE A 159 -0.31 -14.03 -14.97
C PHE A 159 -1.15 -13.21 -13.97
N PRO A 160 -1.56 -13.84 -12.85
CA PRO A 160 -2.25 -13.13 -11.78
C PRO A 160 -1.44 -11.94 -11.25
N ASN A 161 -2.13 -10.88 -10.82
CA ASN A 161 -1.52 -9.62 -10.35
C ASN A 161 -0.69 -8.85 -11.39
N GLN A 162 -0.83 -9.21 -12.67
CA GLN A 162 -0.29 -8.50 -13.84
C GLN A 162 1.18 -8.08 -13.67
N PRO A 163 2.09 -9.03 -13.40
CA PRO A 163 3.45 -8.70 -13.00
C PRO A 163 4.20 -8.00 -14.12
N SER A 164 4.93 -6.94 -13.76
CA SER A 164 5.92 -6.34 -14.66
C SER A 164 7.19 -7.18 -14.61
N THR A 165 7.76 -7.48 -15.79
CA THR A 165 8.95 -8.31 -15.91
C THR A 165 10.15 -7.48 -16.33
N THR A 166 11.25 -7.63 -15.59
CA THR A 166 12.56 -7.06 -15.92
C THR A 166 13.60 -8.17 -16.04
N VAL A 167 14.35 -8.17 -17.14
CA VAL A 167 15.45 -9.09 -17.40
C VAL A 167 16.76 -8.32 -17.27
N VAL A 168 17.60 -8.69 -16.31
CA VAL A 168 18.94 -8.13 -16.13
C VAL A 168 19.96 -9.05 -16.77
N ILE A 169 20.79 -8.49 -17.64
CA ILE A 169 21.89 -9.18 -18.33
C ILE A 169 23.20 -8.46 -18.05
N LYS A 170 24.33 -9.13 -18.32
CA LYS A 170 25.63 -8.45 -18.30
C LYS A 170 25.72 -7.50 -19.49
N ALA A 171 26.18 -6.27 -19.25
CA ALA A 171 26.40 -5.32 -20.32
C ALA A 171 27.67 -5.66 -21.11
N THR A 172 27.67 -5.36 -22.42
CA THR A 172 28.83 -5.55 -23.32
C THR A 172 29.68 -4.29 -23.47
N GLN A 173 29.17 -3.13 -23.04
CA GLN A 173 29.80 -1.84 -23.24
C GLN A 173 30.34 -1.30 -21.91
N ALA A 174 31.66 -1.09 -21.84
CA ALA A 174 32.26 -0.37 -20.72
C ALA A 174 31.74 1.09 -20.70
N PRO A 175 31.54 1.71 -19.51
CA PRO A 175 31.88 1.24 -18.17
C PRO A 175 30.78 0.43 -17.46
N TYR A 176 29.73 -0.02 -18.18
CA TYR A 176 28.57 -0.65 -17.56
C TYR A 176 28.81 -2.13 -17.26
N GLU A 177 28.37 -2.59 -16.08
CA GLU A 177 28.40 -4.01 -15.68
C GLU A 177 27.11 -4.73 -16.07
N TYR A 178 25.96 -4.05 -15.97
CA TYR A 178 24.63 -4.64 -16.15
C TYR A 178 23.74 -3.80 -17.06
N ALA A 179 22.82 -4.47 -17.74
CA ALA A 179 21.75 -3.86 -18.50
C ALA A 179 20.40 -4.47 -18.06
N SER A 180 19.41 -3.63 -17.76
CA SER A 180 18.04 -4.09 -17.50
C SER A 180 17.16 -3.85 -18.71
N ILE A 181 16.43 -4.88 -19.10
CA ILE A 181 15.53 -4.92 -20.24
C ILE A 181 14.12 -5.22 -19.72
N ASN A 182 13.17 -4.33 -19.99
CA ASN A 182 11.75 -4.60 -19.82
C ASN A 182 11.02 -4.37 -21.15
N ALA A 183 9.69 -4.54 -21.17
CA ALA A 183 8.91 -4.32 -22.39
C ALA A 183 9.08 -2.90 -22.97
N ASN A 184 9.24 -1.89 -22.11
CA ASN A 184 9.41 -0.48 -22.49
C ASN A 184 10.81 -0.17 -23.03
N SER A 185 11.80 -1.02 -22.73
CA SER A 185 13.14 -0.95 -23.31
C SER A 185 13.17 -1.33 -24.79
N ILE A 186 12.14 -2.01 -25.31
CA ILE A 186 12.06 -2.45 -26.71
C ILE A 186 11.11 -1.53 -27.47
N LYS A 187 11.67 -0.55 -28.17
CA LYS A 187 10.95 0.54 -28.83
C LYS A 187 10.87 0.29 -30.34
N SER A 188 9.89 0.93 -30.97
CA SER A 188 9.77 0.96 -32.43
C SER A 188 10.16 2.34 -32.94
N ASN A 189 10.93 2.41 -34.03
CA ASN A 189 11.14 3.66 -34.75
C ASN A 189 9.90 4.03 -35.61
N LYS A 190 9.98 5.17 -36.30
CA LYS A 190 8.89 5.67 -37.19
C LYS A 190 8.57 4.69 -38.34
N GLN A 191 9.51 3.83 -38.69
CA GLN A 191 9.40 2.82 -39.75
C GLN A 191 8.93 1.45 -39.23
N GLY A 192 8.58 1.32 -37.95
CA GLY A 192 8.12 0.05 -37.37
C GLY A 192 9.24 -0.91 -36.94
N GLN A 193 10.52 -0.55 -37.14
CA GLN A 193 11.65 -1.39 -36.77
C GLN A 193 11.91 -1.32 -35.27
N LEU A 194 12.09 -2.50 -34.66
CA LEU A 194 12.36 -2.62 -33.24
C LEU A 194 13.83 -2.36 -32.93
N PHE A 195 14.09 -1.62 -31.87
CA PHE A 195 15.43 -1.41 -31.33
C PHE A 195 15.41 -1.50 -29.79
N LEU A 196 16.56 -1.87 -29.22
CA LEU A 196 16.73 -2.02 -27.79
C LEU A 196 17.34 -0.75 -27.19
N SER A 197 16.70 -0.20 -26.18
CA SER A 197 17.17 0.92 -25.36
C SER A 197 17.11 0.47 -23.90
N PRO A 198 18.10 -0.34 -23.45
CA PRO A 198 18.12 -0.85 -22.09
C PRO A 198 18.56 0.24 -21.11
N GLN A 199 18.23 0.06 -19.83
CA GLN A 199 18.83 0.89 -18.79
C GLN A 199 20.15 0.25 -18.37
N LEU A 200 21.23 1.03 -18.44
CA LEU A 200 22.59 0.57 -18.19
C LEU A 200 23.07 0.98 -16.79
N TYR A 201 23.80 0.09 -16.13
CA TYR A 201 24.28 0.27 -14.77
C TYR A 201 25.77 -0.06 -14.67
N THR A 202 26.57 0.89 -14.19
CA THR A 202 27.96 0.64 -13.72
C THR A 202 27.95 -0.10 -12.38
N GLY A 203 26.89 0.12 -11.60
CA GLY A 203 26.47 -0.60 -10.41
C GLY A 203 25.04 -0.17 -10.08
N PHE A 204 24.33 -0.93 -9.25
CA PHE A 204 22.97 -0.56 -8.84
C PHE A 204 23.02 0.51 -7.74
N PRO A 205 21.97 1.35 -7.59
CA PRO A 205 21.97 2.46 -6.63
C PRO A 205 22.27 2.04 -5.20
N THR A 206 21.88 0.82 -4.82
CA THR A 206 22.19 0.27 -3.50
C THR A 206 23.28 -0.80 -3.59
N LYS A 207 24.20 -0.79 -2.61
CA LYS A 207 25.25 -1.81 -2.48
C LYS A 207 24.64 -3.21 -2.29
N GLN A 208 23.56 -3.31 -1.52
CA GLN A 208 22.85 -4.56 -1.26
C GLN A 208 22.26 -5.16 -2.54
N GLU A 209 21.57 -4.36 -3.37
CA GLU A 209 21.06 -4.82 -4.66
C GLU A 209 22.19 -5.29 -5.59
N THR A 210 23.29 -4.52 -5.64
CA THR A 210 24.47 -4.91 -6.43
C THR A 210 25.03 -6.25 -5.97
N GLN A 211 25.11 -6.48 -4.66
CA GLN A 211 25.58 -7.76 -4.11
C GLN A 211 24.62 -8.91 -4.42
N ILE A 212 23.31 -8.71 -4.27
CA ILE A 212 22.30 -9.73 -4.60
C ILE A 212 22.42 -10.13 -6.06
N ILE A 213 22.46 -9.17 -6.99
CA ILE A 213 22.57 -9.45 -8.42
C ILE A 213 23.90 -10.15 -8.75
N LYS A 214 25.03 -9.70 -8.18
CA LYS A 214 26.33 -10.39 -8.33
C LYS A 214 26.27 -11.85 -7.86
N GLN A 215 25.65 -12.10 -6.72
CA GLN A 215 25.52 -13.45 -6.15
C GLN A 215 24.58 -14.32 -6.99
N LEU A 216 23.48 -13.77 -7.48
CA LEU A 216 22.57 -14.44 -8.41
C LEU A 216 23.31 -14.88 -9.69
N PHE A 217 24.10 -14.00 -10.30
CA PHE A 217 24.94 -14.38 -11.46
C PHE A 217 26.01 -15.43 -11.12
N SER A 218 26.40 -15.58 -9.84
CA SER A 218 27.27 -16.66 -9.37
C SER A 218 26.51 -17.95 -9.01
N GLY A 219 25.19 -18.00 -9.23
CA GLY A 219 24.34 -19.15 -8.91
C GLY A 219 24.01 -19.29 -7.42
N LYS A 220 24.10 -18.21 -6.65
CA LYS A 220 23.80 -18.19 -5.21
C LYS A 220 22.56 -17.33 -4.95
N LEU A 221 21.66 -17.84 -4.13
CA LEU A 221 20.53 -17.06 -3.61
C LEU A 221 20.98 -16.27 -2.38
N VAL A 222 20.66 -14.98 -2.35
CA VAL A 222 20.82 -14.11 -1.18
C VAL A 222 19.47 -13.54 -0.82
N ALA A 223 19.04 -13.82 0.41
CA ALA A 223 17.81 -13.28 0.96
C ALA A 223 18.07 -11.90 1.59
N PRO A 224 17.49 -10.80 1.08
CA PRO A 224 17.53 -9.53 1.78
C PRO A 224 16.72 -9.66 3.07
N LYS A 225 17.35 -9.36 4.22
CA LYS A 225 16.69 -9.38 5.54
C LYS A 225 15.98 -8.07 5.88
N ASP A 226 16.46 -6.98 5.27
CA ASP A 226 15.95 -5.63 5.50
C ASP A 226 15.14 -5.16 4.28
N PRO A 227 14.26 -4.16 4.46
CA PRO A 227 13.59 -3.48 3.36
C PRO A 227 14.58 -2.93 2.32
N LEU A 228 14.41 -3.35 1.07
CA LEU A 228 15.20 -2.98 -0.08
C LEU A 228 14.28 -2.37 -1.14
N LYS A 229 14.47 -1.08 -1.39
CA LYS A 229 13.82 -0.31 -2.47
C LYS A 229 14.81 -0.09 -3.61
N GLY A 230 15.27 -1.19 -4.21
CA GLY A 230 16.21 -1.15 -5.32
C GLY A 230 15.60 -0.63 -6.62
N SER A 231 16.46 -0.42 -7.62
CA SER A 231 16.01 -0.04 -8.97
C SER A 231 15.36 -1.19 -9.75
N VAL A 232 15.85 -2.41 -9.52
CA VAL A 232 15.36 -3.67 -10.08
C VAL A 232 14.81 -4.54 -8.97
N ILE A 233 15.64 -4.95 -8.00
CA ILE A 233 15.19 -5.83 -6.92
C ILE A 233 14.57 -4.99 -5.81
N LYS A 234 13.26 -5.14 -5.61
CA LYS A 234 12.53 -4.52 -4.51
C LYS A 234 11.86 -5.61 -3.70
N ASN A 235 12.07 -5.64 -2.39
CA ASN A 235 11.38 -6.60 -1.53
C ASN A 235 10.28 -5.96 -0.68
N THR A 236 10.03 -4.66 -0.84
CA THR A 236 8.96 -3.92 -0.15
C THR A 236 7.63 -3.96 -0.90
N ILE A 237 7.60 -4.67 -2.02
CA ILE A 237 6.40 -4.98 -2.80
C ILE A 237 6.43 -6.48 -3.10
N PRO A 238 5.27 -7.13 -3.30
CA PRO A 238 5.25 -8.53 -3.71
C PRO A 238 6.01 -8.72 -5.02
N SER A 239 7.07 -9.51 -4.97
CA SER A 239 7.99 -9.70 -6.10
C SER A 239 8.66 -11.05 -6.03
N SER A 240 9.21 -11.52 -7.14
CA SER A 240 10.03 -12.74 -7.12
C SER A 240 11.08 -12.67 -8.23
N TRP A 241 12.15 -13.44 -8.09
CA TRP A 241 13.23 -13.45 -9.06
C TRP A 241 13.79 -14.85 -9.27
N GLY A 242 14.44 -15.02 -10.41
CA GLY A 242 15.16 -16.24 -10.72
C GLY A 242 16.23 -16.01 -11.76
N LEU A 243 16.84 -17.11 -12.18
CA LEU A 243 17.94 -17.11 -13.13
C LEU A 243 17.52 -17.79 -14.43
N LEU A 244 17.95 -17.20 -15.54
CA LEU A 244 18.03 -17.95 -16.78
C LEU A 244 19.41 -18.56 -16.89
N LYS A 245 19.43 -19.86 -17.17
CA LYS A 245 20.63 -20.63 -17.42
C LYS A 245 20.65 -21.16 -18.85
N ARG A 246 21.86 -21.16 -19.41
CA ARG A 246 22.19 -21.85 -20.65
C ARG A 246 23.53 -22.54 -20.45
N ASN A 247 23.61 -23.82 -20.82
CA ASN A 247 24.83 -24.64 -20.62
C ASN A 247 25.35 -24.59 -19.16
N ASN A 248 24.43 -24.66 -18.19
CA ASN A 248 24.68 -24.56 -16.74
C ASN A 248 25.32 -23.23 -16.26
N ARG A 249 25.40 -22.21 -17.12
CA ARG A 249 25.86 -20.86 -16.79
C ARG A 249 24.67 -19.92 -16.61
N ALA A 250 24.68 -19.09 -15.57
CA ALA A 250 23.70 -18.01 -15.41
C ALA A 250 23.95 -16.91 -16.44
N ILE A 251 22.94 -16.63 -17.27
CA ILE A 251 23.03 -15.65 -18.36
C ILE A 251 22.20 -14.40 -18.10
N ALA A 252 21.14 -14.51 -17.30
CA ALA A 252 20.29 -13.39 -16.92
C ALA A 252 19.63 -13.61 -15.57
N VAL A 253 19.25 -12.52 -14.91
CA VAL A 253 18.32 -12.51 -13.78
C VAL A 253 16.97 -12.03 -14.29
N VAL A 254 15.91 -12.78 -14.02
CA VAL A 254 14.53 -12.37 -14.32
C VAL A 254 13.86 -11.97 -13.02
N TYR A 255 13.32 -10.76 -12.97
CA TYR A 255 12.61 -10.20 -11.84
C TYR A 255 11.17 -9.89 -12.24
N LEU A 256 10.24 -10.32 -11.38
CA LEU A 256 8.81 -10.06 -11.48
C LEU A 256 8.39 -9.19 -10.31
N GLU A 257 7.72 -8.07 -10.58
CA GLU A 257 7.05 -7.27 -9.56
C GLU A 257 5.54 -7.21 -9.82
N ALA A 258 4.74 -7.47 -8.79
CA ALA A 258 3.30 -7.34 -8.87
C ALA A 258 2.88 -5.87 -8.98
N LYS A 259 1.77 -5.61 -9.69
CA LYS A 259 1.05 -4.35 -9.54
C LYS A 259 0.26 -4.40 -8.21
N TYR A 260 0.88 -3.91 -7.14
CA TYR A 260 0.33 -4.01 -5.78
C TYR A 260 -0.09 -2.65 -5.21
N SER A 261 -1.28 -2.62 -4.62
CA SER A 261 -1.80 -1.48 -3.85
C SER A 261 -2.60 -2.02 -2.66
N PRO A 262 -2.08 -1.98 -1.43
CA PRO A 262 -2.73 -2.58 -0.26
C PRO A 262 -4.12 -1.98 -0.05
N ASN A 263 -5.18 -2.79 -0.22
CA ASN A 263 -6.58 -2.40 -0.02
C ASN A 263 -7.02 -1.08 -0.69
N GLY A 264 -6.32 -0.62 -1.73
CA GLY A 264 -6.57 0.71 -2.33
C GLY A 264 -6.30 1.92 -1.41
N ASP A 265 -5.80 1.73 -0.18
CA ASP A 265 -5.54 2.79 0.78
C ASP A 265 -4.08 3.27 0.69
N PRO A 266 -3.83 4.50 0.19
CA PRO A 266 -2.49 5.06 0.07
C PRO A 266 -1.76 5.19 1.43
N ASN A 267 -2.48 5.22 2.56
CA ASN A 267 -1.87 5.38 3.89
C ASN A 267 -1.22 4.09 4.40
N LEU A 268 -1.62 2.93 3.88
CA LEU A 268 -1.02 1.63 4.24
C LEU A 268 0.33 1.38 3.56
N PHE A 269 0.72 2.19 2.56
CA PHE A 269 2.04 2.10 1.92
C PHE A 269 3.21 2.48 2.86
N ASN A 270 2.91 3.10 4.00
CA ASN A 270 3.91 3.42 5.03
C ASN A 270 4.18 2.26 6.00
N GLN A 271 3.52 1.10 5.82
CA GLN A 271 3.86 -0.12 6.55
C GLN A 271 5.14 -0.73 5.97
N ASP A 272 6.06 -1.18 6.82
CA ASP A 272 7.32 -1.82 6.43
C ASP A 272 7.14 -3.30 6.02
N PHE A 273 6.12 -3.59 5.21
CA PHE A 273 5.96 -4.93 4.64
C PHE A 273 7.13 -5.23 3.72
N HIS A 274 7.80 -6.36 3.97
CA HIS A 274 8.86 -6.84 3.11
C HIS A 274 8.93 -8.36 3.11
N HIS A 275 9.56 -8.92 2.09
CA HIS A 275 9.82 -10.35 1.97
C HIS A 275 11.32 -10.64 1.77
N ASN A 276 11.70 -11.89 1.97
CA ASN A 276 13.11 -12.34 1.86
C ASN A 276 13.47 -12.84 0.46
N GLY A 277 12.62 -12.58 -0.54
CA GLY A 277 12.72 -13.20 -1.86
C GLY A 277 12.17 -14.62 -1.92
N PRO A 278 12.42 -15.32 -3.04
CA PRO A 278 12.03 -16.72 -3.21
C PRO A 278 12.79 -17.63 -2.23
N ALA A 279 12.14 -18.69 -1.76
CA ALA A 279 12.72 -19.61 -0.77
C ALA A 279 13.91 -20.45 -1.30
N SER A 280 14.02 -20.58 -2.62
CA SER A 280 15.11 -21.30 -3.29
C SER A 280 15.48 -20.62 -4.60
N LEU A 281 16.65 -20.97 -5.14
CA LEU A 281 17.10 -20.42 -6.40
C LEU A 281 16.25 -20.94 -7.55
N LEU A 282 15.37 -20.10 -8.09
CA LEU A 282 14.53 -20.43 -9.23
C LEU A 282 15.35 -20.36 -10.53
N THR A 283 15.19 -21.36 -11.40
CA THR A 283 15.84 -21.44 -12.71
C THR A 283 14.90 -22.08 -13.73
N ASN A 284 15.12 -21.80 -15.02
CA ASN A 284 14.55 -22.57 -16.12
C ASN A 284 15.18 -23.97 -16.23
#